data_AF-A0A429DMT7-F1
#
_entry.id   AF-A0A429DMT7-F1
#
_cell.length_a   1.000
_cell.length_b   1.000
_cell.length_c   1.000
_cell.angle_alpha   90.00
_cell.angle_beta   90.00
_cell.angle_gamma   90.00
#
_symmetry.space_group_name_H-M   'P 1'
#
loop_
_entity.id
_entity.type
_entity.pdbx_description
1 polymer ?
#
loop_
_entity_poly.entity_id
_entity_poly.type
_entity_poly.pdbx_seq_one_letter_code
_entity_poly.pdbx_strand_id
1 'polypeptide(L)'
;LPVLMHGDAAFAGQGVVAETLNLALLRGYRTGGTVHVIVNNQVGYTTEPEHGRSTYYATDVAKMTGSPIFHVNGDDPEAAHWVARLAMDYRQTFHKDAVIDLICYRRRGHQESDDPSMTQPAMYDIIDTKRSVRKTYTESLIGRGDISVEEAEAALRDFSSQLEHVFNEVRELEKHPAKASPSVEEEQQVPAKVPTATTTEVIEHIGDAFLNVPEGFTPHPRVKPVMERRHKMSREGGIDWAFGELLAFGSLAMEGRLVRLSGQDSRRGT
;
A
#
# COMPACT_ATOMS: atom_id res chain seq x y z
N LEU A 1 -8.93 -3.57 -2.35
CA LEU A 1 -9.03 -2.16 -1.90
C LEU A 1 -7.82 -1.88 -1.04
N PRO A 2 -6.87 -1.04 -1.47
CA PRO A 2 -5.76 -0.63 -0.63
C PRO A 2 -6.22 0.42 0.39
N VAL A 3 -5.79 0.26 1.64
CA VAL A 3 -5.88 1.27 2.69
C VAL A 3 -4.46 1.54 3.17
N LEU A 4 -3.98 2.77 3.03
CA LEU A 4 -2.62 3.15 3.40
C LEU A 4 -2.64 4.16 4.54
N MET A 5 -1.94 3.84 5.63
CA MET A 5 -1.76 4.71 6.77
C MET A 5 -0.40 5.38 6.74
N HIS A 6 -0.35 6.67 7.11
CA HIS A 6 0.87 7.48 7.07
C HIS A 6 0.96 8.37 8.31
N GLY A 7 2.17 8.76 8.68
CA GLY A 7 2.40 9.93 9.56
C GLY A 7 2.51 11.20 8.72
N ASP A 8 2.15 12.35 9.27
CA ASP A 8 2.13 13.65 8.57
C ASP A 8 3.51 14.05 8.02
N ALA A 9 4.56 13.95 8.85
CA ALA A 9 5.93 14.31 8.43
C ALA A 9 6.44 13.40 7.30
N ALA A 10 6.21 12.09 7.41
CA ALA A 10 6.64 11.12 6.40
C ALA A 10 5.88 11.28 5.09
N PHE A 11 4.57 11.55 5.15
CA PHE A 11 3.73 11.72 3.97
C PHE A 11 4.16 12.92 3.11
N ALA A 12 4.57 14.02 3.76
CA ALA A 12 5.06 15.20 3.08
C ALA A 12 6.53 15.09 2.62
N GLY A 13 7.37 14.39 3.39
CA GLY A 13 8.83 14.40 3.19
C GLY A 13 9.39 13.28 2.31
N GLN A 14 8.68 12.16 2.14
CA GLN A 14 9.20 11.01 1.40
C GLN A 14 8.78 11.03 -0.08
N GLY A 15 9.76 11.15 -0.99
CA GLY A 15 9.50 11.23 -2.43
C GLY A 15 8.72 10.03 -3.01
N VAL A 16 8.86 8.84 -2.42
CA VAL A 16 8.12 7.64 -2.82
C VAL A 16 6.59 7.79 -2.69
N VAL A 17 6.12 8.71 -1.84
CA VAL A 17 4.69 9.04 -1.73
C VAL A 17 4.19 9.63 -3.04
N ALA A 18 4.90 10.63 -3.58
CA ALA A 18 4.57 11.23 -4.85
C ALA A 18 4.71 10.21 -5.99
N GLU A 19 5.80 9.44 -6.02
CA GLU A 19 5.98 8.40 -7.03
C GLU A 19 4.82 7.40 -7.05
N THR A 20 4.36 6.94 -5.88
CA THR A 20 3.25 5.99 -5.76
C THR A 20 1.91 6.60 -6.17
N LEU A 21 1.63 7.84 -5.75
CA LEU A 21 0.42 8.57 -6.16
C LEU A 21 0.36 8.74 -7.68
N ASN A 22 1.50 9.01 -8.34
CA ASN A 22 1.57 9.13 -9.80
C ASN A 22 1.16 7.82 -10.53
N LEU A 23 1.28 6.66 -9.87
CA LEU A 23 0.85 5.37 -10.43
C LEU A 23 -0.66 5.14 -10.38
N ALA A 24 -1.42 5.92 -9.60
CA ALA A 24 -2.80 5.64 -9.23
C ALA A 24 -3.75 5.39 -10.42
N LEU A 25 -3.54 6.08 -11.54
CA LEU A 25 -4.39 5.98 -12.74
C LEU A 25 -3.71 5.29 -13.93
N LEU A 26 -2.43 4.92 -13.81
CA LEU A 26 -1.70 4.28 -14.91
C LEU A 26 -2.24 2.87 -15.17
N ARG A 27 -2.52 2.53 -16.44
CA ARG A 27 -3.12 1.23 -16.82
C ARG A 27 -2.42 0.01 -16.20
N GLY A 28 -1.09 0.03 -16.12
CA GLY A 28 -0.29 -1.09 -15.59
C GLY A 28 -0.22 -1.18 -14.06
N TYR A 29 -0.72 -0.18 -13.34
CA TYR A 29 -0.50 -0.01 -11.89
C TYR A 29 -1.76 0.36 -11.10
N ARG A 30 -2.80 0.91 -11.74
CA ARG A 30 -4.03 1.34 -11.07
C ARG A 30 -4.67 0.21 -10.26
N THR A 31 -5.09 0.54 -9.04
CA THR A 31 -5.79 -0.36 -8.10
C THR A 31 -7.26 0.01 -7.89
N GLY A 32 -7.77 0.96 -8.69
CA GLY A 32 -9.13 1.47 -8.62
C GLY A 32 -9.37 2.41 -7.44
N GLY A 33 -8.36 3.17 -7.04
CA GLY A 33 -8.42 4.12 -5.92
C GLY A 33 -7.99 3.51 -4.59
N THR A 34 -7.12 4.22 -3.88
CA THR A 34 -6.62 3.94 -2.53
C THR A 34 -7.23 4.91 -1.51
N VAL A 35 -7.62 4.41 -0.34
CA VAL A 35 -8.00 5.27 0.79
C VAL A 35 -6.77 5.52 1.64
N HIS A 36 -6.35 6.77 1.73
CA HIS A 36 -5.22 7.20 2.55
C HIS A 36 -5.72 7.77 3.87
N VAL A 37 -5.12 7.35 4.98
CA VAL A 37 -5.37 7.90 6.31
C VAL A 37 -4.07 8.46 6.86
N ILE A 38 -4.02 9.76 7.04
CA ILE A 38 -2.88 10.44 7.65
C ILE A 38 -3.19 10.59 9.13
N VAL A 39 -2.40 9.95 9.99
CA VAL A 39 -2.43 10.15 11.43
C VAL A 39 -1.60 11.40 11.71
N ASN A 40 -2.24 12.55 11.56
CA ASN A 40 -1.59 13.85 11.65
C ASN A 40 -1.59 14.32 13.10
N ASN A 41 -0.60 13.86 13.85
CA ASN A 41 -0.39 14.23 15.24
C ASN A 41 0.38 15.55 15.40
N GLN A 42 0.64 16.23 14.28
CA GLN A 42 1.27 17.55 14.18
C GLN A 42 2.72 17.60 14.66
N VAL A 43 3.44 16.47 14.69
CA VAL A 43 4.86 16.43 15.06
C VAL A 43 5.59 15.20 14.51
N GLY A 44 6.72 15.42 13.82
CA GLY A 44 7.60 14.35 13.35
C GLY A 44 8.82 14.19 14.26
N TYR A 45 8.84 13.17 15.12
CA TYR A 45 9.86 13.04 16.18
C TYR A 45 9.84 14.27 17.10
N THR A 46 10.82 15.18 16.93
CA THR A 46 10.94 16.50 17.60
C THR A 46 10.79 17.66 16.62
N THR A 47 10.46 17.40 15.35
CA THR A 47 10.37 18.42 14.30
C THR A 47 8.93 18.91 14.15
N GLU A 48 8.75 20.22 14.22
CA GLU A 48 7.45 20.87 14.02
C GLU A 48 7.03 20.88 12.53
N PRO A 49 5.72 20.92 12.25
CA PRO A 49 5.17 20.97 10.90
C PRO A 49 5.80 22.02 9.98
N GLU A 50 6.10 23.22 10.50
CA GLU A 50 6.69 24.34 9.77
C GLU A 50 8.11 24.04 9.25
N HIS A 51 8.78 23.06 9.86
CA HIS A 51 10.10 22.59 9.46
C HIS A 51 10.07 21.25 8.70
N GLY A 52 8.91 20.58 8.68
CA GLY A 52 8.73 19.29 8.00
C GLY A 52 8.20 19.40 6.57
N ARG A 53 7.65 20.56 6.16
CA ARG A 53 7.07 20.78 4.82
C ARG A 53 7.01 22.25 4.44
N SER A 54 6.91 22.51 3.14
CA SER A 54 6.76 23.87 2.57
C SER A 54 5.34 24.17 2.08
N THR A 55 4.37 23.36 2.47
CA THR A 55 2.95 23.48 2.13
C THR A 55 2.11 23.59 3.39
N TYR A 56 0.87 24.07 3.29
CA TYR A 56 0.03 24.28 4.46
C TYR A 56 -0.36 22.94 5.10
N TYR A 57 -0.90 22.02 4.29
CA TYR A 57 -1.27 20.68 4.75
C TYR A 57 -0.20 19.65 4.39
N ALA A 58 -0.02 18.64 5.26
CA ALA A 58 0.81 17.48 4.95
C ALA A 58 0.28 16.72 3.71
N THR A 59 -1.03 16.80 3.46
CA THR A 59 -1.73 16.12 2.36
C THR A 59 -1.66 16.83 1.02
N ASP A 60 -1.03 18.00 0.92
CA ASP A 60 -1.02 18.80 -0.30
C ASP A 60 -0.40 18.08 -1.50
N VAL A 61 0.51 17.12 -1.28
CA VAL A 61 1.08 16.27 -2.34
C VAL A 61 0.00 15.49 -3.10
N ALA A 62 -1.09 15.08 -2.44
CA ALA A 62 -2.18 14.34 -3.08
C ALA A 62 -3.01 15.20 -4.06
N LYS A 63 -2.87 16.52 -4.02
CA LYS A 63 -3.52 17.42 -4.99
C LYS A 63 -2.99 17.21 -6.40
N MET A 64 -1.77 16.70 -6.58
CA MET A 64 -1.18 16.49 -7.91
C MET A 64 -1.95 15.49 -8.77
N THR A 65 -2.66 14.54 -8.15
CA THR A 65 -3.55 13.60 -8.84
C THR A 65 -5.02 14.02 -8.78
N GLY A 66 -5.32 15.14 -8.13
CA GLY A 66 -6.67 15.69 -7.93
C GLY A 66 -7.55 14.82 -7.03
N SER A 67 -6.96 14.13 -6.04
CA SER A 67 -7.72 13.36 -5.05
C SER A 67 -8.44 14.31 -4.08
N PRO A 68 -9.68 14.00 -3.65
CA PRO A 68 -10.32 14.75 -2.57
C PRO A 68 -9.56 14.53 -1.26
N ILE A 69 -9.50 15.59 -0.46
CA ILE A 69 -8.84 15.62 0.84
C ILE A 69 -9.86 16.07 1.88
N PHE A 70 -10.05 15.27 2.92
CA PHE A 70 -10.94 15.54 4.03
C PHE A 70 -10.12 15.74 5.29
N HIS A 71 -10.08 16.96 5.80
CA HIS A 71 -9.46 17.25 7.11
C HIS A 71 -10.52 17.08 8.19
N VAL A 72 -10.26 16.23 9.17
CA VAL A 72 -11.23 15.90 10.22
C VAL A 72 -10.58 15.94 11.59
N ASN A 73 -11.30 16.49 12.58
CA ASN A 73 -10.83 16.59 13.95
C ASN A 73 -10.91 15.20 14.62
N GLY A 74 -9.78 14.68 15.08
CA GLY A 74 -9.70 13.39 15.77
C GLY A 74 -10.32 13.37 17.17
N ASP A 75 -10.62 14.53 17.75
CA ASP A 75 -11.40 14.63 19.00
C ASP A 75 -12.93 14.41 18.74
N ASP A 76 -13.37 14.34 17.48
CA ASP A 76 -14.76 14.04 17.07
C ASP A 76 -14.84 12.67 16.34
N PRO A 77 -15.12 11.57 17.06
CA PRO A 77 -15.15 10.24 16.47
C PRO A 77 -16.34 10.01 15.52
N GLU A 78 -17.44 10.75 15.67
CA GLU A 78 -18.59 10.65 14.77
C GLU A 78 -18.27 11.26 13.40
N ALA A 79 -17.65 12.45 13.39
CA ALA A 79 -17.17 13.08 12.17
C ALA A 79 -16.09 12.23 11.47
N ALA A 80 -15.14 11.67 12.24
CA ALA A 80 -14.12 10.77 11.70
C ALA A 80 -14.73 9.54 11.03
N HIS A 81 -15.72 8.91 11.68
CA HIS A 81 -16.47 7.79 11.09
C HIS A 81 -17.21 8.20 9.82
N TRP A 82 -17.90 9.35 9.82
CA TRP A 82 -18.61 9.85 8.66
C TRP A 82 -17.68 10.13 7.47
N VAL A 83 -16.54 10.79 7.70
CA VAL A 83 -15.52 11.05 6.67
C VAL A 83 -14.95 9.74 6.12
N ALA A 84 -14.72 8.74 6.96
CA ALA A 84 -14.27 7.42 6.51
C ALA A 84 -15.28 6.77 5.53
N ARG A 85 -16.58 6.88 5.82
CA ARG A 85 -17.64 6.42 4.91
C ARG A 85 -17.65 7.21 3.62
N LEU A 86 -17.59 8.54 3.69
CA LEU A 86 -17.59 9.41 2.51
C LEU A 86 -16.39 9.14 1.60
N ALA A 87 -15.19 8.96 2.16
CA ALA A 87 -13.99 8.63 1.39
C ALA A 87 -14.14 7.27 0.68
N MET A 88 -14.72 6.28 1.36
CA MET A 88 -15.00 4.98 0.78
C MET A 88 -16.04 5.07 -0.34
N ASP A 89 -17.14 5.80 -0.13
CA ASP A 89 -18.18 6.02 -1.14
C ASP A 89 -17.63 6.75 -2.38
N TYR A 90 -16.79 7.77 -2.19
CA TYR A 90 -16.08 8.43 -3.28
C TYR A 90 -15.22 7.44 -4.06
N ARG A 91 -14.39 6.64 -3.36
CA ARG A 91 -13.53 5.64 -3.98
C ARG A 91 -14.34 4.63 -4.77
N GLN A 92 -15.46 4.15 -4.23
CA GLN A 92 -16.33 3.19 -4.92
C GLN A 92 -16.98 3.78 -6.17
N THR A 93 -17.36 5.06 -6.11
CA THR A 93 -18.05 5.75 -7.21
C THR A 93 -17.09 6.13 -8.34
N PHE A 94 -15.90 6.65 -8.00
CA PHE A 94 -14.98 7.26 -8.96
C PHE A 94 -13.72 6.44 -9.23
N HIS A 95 -13.49 5.36 -8.48
CA HIS A 95 -12.30 4.50 -8.59
C HIS A 95 -10.97 5.28 -8.53
N LYS A 96 -10.94 6.29 -7.67
CA LYS A 96 -9.85 7.25 -7.50
C LYS A 96 -9.48 7.36 -6.03
N ASP A 97 -8.23 7.72 -5.77
CA ASP A 97 -7.72 7.86 -4.40
C ASP A 97 -8.50 8.93 -3.63
N ALA A 98 -8.64 8.73 -2.32
CA ALA A 98 -9.24 9.68 -1.39
C ALA A 98 -8.38 9.77 -0.13
N VAL A 99 -8.18 10.98 0.40
CA VAL A 99 -7.28 11.22 1.53
C VAL A 99 -8.06 11.75 2.73
N ILE A 100 -7.87 11.11 3.87
CA ILE A 100 -8.38 11.53 5.17
C ILE A 100 -7.19 12.04 5.98
N ASP A 101 -7.18 13.33 6.30
CA ASP A 101 -6.23 13.96 7.21
C ASP A 101 -6.85 14.02 8.61
N LEU A 102 -6.54 13.02 9.43
CA LEU A 102 -7.06 12.92 10.79
C LEU A 102 -6.17 13.75 11.71
N ILE A 103 -6.63 14.96 12.03
CA ILE A 103 -5.90 15.91 12.88
C ILE A 103 -6.05 15.46 14.33
N CYS A 104 -4.94 15.05 14.93
CA CYS A 104 -4.89 14.56 16.31
C CYS A 104 -3.66 15.11 17.04
N TYR A 105 -3.23 14.44 18.10
CA TYR A 105 -2.05 14.78 18.89
C TYR A 105 -1.37 13.51 19.39
N ARG A 106 -0.08 13.60 19.74
CA ARG A 106 0.68 12.48 20.32
C ARG A 106 0.74 12.64 21.84
N ARG A 107 0.06 11.75 22.57
CA ARG A 107 -0.07 11.88 24.05
C ARG A 107 1.25 11.74 24.81
N ARG A 108 2.19 10.95 24.29
CA ARG A 108 3.52 10.70 24.88
C ARG A 108 4.62 11.23 23.95
N GLY A 109 5.89 10.99 24.30
CA GLY A 109 7.03 11.21 23.40
C GLY A 109 6.94 10.43 22.09
N HIS A 110 7.95 10.58 21.23
CA HIS A 110 7.99 9.81 19.98
C HIS A 110 8.05 8.31 20.25
N GLN A 111 8.85 7.93 21.24
CA GLN A 111 8.77 6.65 21.94
C GLN A 111 8.24 6.88 23.36
N GLU A 112 7.77 5.83 24.02
CA GLU A 112 7.14 5.94 25.35
C GLU A 112 8.08 6.45 26.44
N SER A 113 9.40 6.27 26.28
CA SER A 113 10.44 6.73 27.20
C SER A 113 10.98 8.13 26.91
N ASP A 114 10.63 8.71 25.75
CA ASP A 114 11.13 10.03 25.36
C ASP A 114 10.36 11.12 26.11
N ASP A 115 11.07 12.16 26.55
CA ASP A 115 10.48 13.37 27.12
C ASP A 115 10.37 14.46 26.04
N PRO A 116 9.17 14.71 25.50
CA PRO A 116 8.98 15.65 24.42
C PRO A 116 8.90 17.11 24.89
N SER A 117 8.77 17.36 26.20
CA SER A 117 8.74 18.72 26.74
C SER A 117 10.08 19.46 26.54
N MET A 118 11.16 18.69 26.33
CA MET A 118 12.49 19.22 26.01
C MET A 118 12.51 20.04 24.71
N THR A 119 11.61 19.73 23.76
CA THR A 119 11.60 20.36 22.43
C THR A 119 10.26 20.97 22.04
N GLN A 120 9.14 20.48 22.59
CA GLN A 120 7.78 20.99 22.33
C GLN A 120 7.03 21.35 23.64
N PRO A 121 7.60 22.19 24.54
CA PRO A 121 7.01 22.44 25.86
C PRO A 121 5.57 22.97 25.78
N ALA A 122 5.33 24.01 24.98
CA ALA A 122 4.02 24.65 24.87
C ALA A 122 2.93 23.71 24.31
N MET A 123 3.30 22.81 23.38
CA MET A 123 2.36 21.82 22.83
C MET A 123 1.97 20.81 23.91
N TYR A 124 2.94 20.34 24.69
CA TYR A 124 2.68 19.33 25.73
C TYR A 124 1.97 19.91 26.95
N ASP A 125 2.21 21.17 27.30
CA ASP A 125 1.40 21.89 28.30
C ASP A 125 -0.11 21.86 27.93
N ILE A 126 -0.44 22.06 26.64
CA ILE A 126 -1.82 21.96 26.16
C ILE A 126 -2.31 20.51 26.22
N ILE A 127 -1.53 19.54 25.74
CA ILE A 127 -1.90 18.12 25.71
C ILE A 127 -2.18 17.58 27.12
N ASP A 128 -1.45 18.05 28.13
CA ASP A 128 -1.63 17.62 29.51
C ASP A 128 -2.95 18.08 30.11
N THR A 129 -3.46 19.24 29.68
CA THR A 129 -4.81 19.71 30.04
C THR A 129 -5.94 18.99 29.30
N LYS A 130 -5.63 18.29 28.20
CA LYS A 130 -6.65 17.58 27.41
C LYS A 130 -7.09 16.28 28.07
N ARG A 131 -8.41 16.14 28.19
CA ARG A 131 -9.07 14.84 28.43
C ARG A 131 -8.96 13.99 27.16
N SER A 132 -8.83 12.67 27.30
CA SER A 132 -8.75 11.77 26.14
C SER A 132 -10.06 11.73 25.37
N VAL A 133 -9.98 11.51 24.05
CA VAL A 133 -11.14 11.35 23.15
C VAL A 133 -12.11 10.28 23.67
N ARG A 134 -11.59 9.17 24.20
CA ARG A 134 -12.41 8.13 24.83
C ARG A 134 -13.27 8.70 25.96
N LYS A 135 -12.66 9.47 26.88
CA LYS A 135 -13.36 10.02 28.04
C LYS A 135 -14.43 11.03 27.61
N THR A 136 -14.09 11.97 26.73
CA THR A 136 -15.04 12.99 26.26
C THR A 136 -16.22 12.37 25.51
N TYR A 137 -15.97 11.35 24.68
CA TYR A 137 -17.04 10.67 23.96
C TYR A 137 -17.94 9.84 24.87
N THR A 138 -17.38 9.11 25.85
CA THR A 138 -18.17 8.41 26.86
C THR A 138 -19.07 9.37 27.65
N GLU A 139 -18.52 10.50 28.12
CA GLU A 139 -19.31 11.53 28.82
C GLU A 139 -20.42 12.10 27.92
N SER A 140 -20.18 12.27 26.62
CA SER A 140 -21.21 12.70 25.68
C SER A 140 -22.34 11.68 25.53
N LEU A 141 -22.02 10.38 25.42
CA LEU A 141 -23.04 9.33 25.28
C LEU A 141 -23.90 9.21 26.54
N ILE A 142 -23.29 9.29 27.72
CA ILE A 142 -24.01 9.33 29.00
C ILE A 142 -24.90 10.58 29.07
N GLY A 143 -24.36 11.75 28.68
CA GLY A 143 -25.12 12.99 28.66
C GLY A 143 -26.32 12.98 27.71
N ARG A 144 -26.28 12.16 26.64
CA ARG A 144 -27.39 11.92 25.71
C ARG A 144 -28.38 10.86 26.21
N GLY A 145 -27.99 10.07 27.21
CA GLY A 145 -28.76 8.93 27.70
C GLY A 145 -28.65 7.68 26.82
N ASP A 146 -27.64 7.62 25.93
CA ASP A 146 -27.41 6.48 25.05
C ASP A 146 -26.87 5.26 25.83
N ILE A 147 -26.12 5.51 26.90
CA ILE A 147 -25.57 4.51 27.82
C ILE A 147 -25.58 5.03 29.27
N SER A 148 -25.61 4.13 30.24
CA SER A 148 -25.42 4.46 31.66
C SER A 148 -23.94 4.50 32.06
N VAL A 149 -23.64 5.05 33.24
CA VAL A 149 -22.29 5.04 33.82
C VAL A 149 -21.84 3.59 34.08
N GLU A 150 -22.75 2.76 34.60
CA GLU A 150 -22.51 1.36 34.91
C GLU A 150 -22.17 0.54 33.66
N GLU A 151 -22.87 0.81 32.55
CA GLU A 151 -22.60 0.17 31.26
C GLU A 151 -21.21 0.56 30.72
N ALA A 152 -20.86 1.84 30.78
CA ALA A 152 -19.55 2.32 30.34
C ALA A 152 -18.40 1.72 31.17
N GLU A 153 -18.56 1.65 32.49
CA GLU A 153 -17.57 1.02 33.36
C GLU A 153 -17.49 -0.50 33.17
N ALA A 154 -18.63 -1.17 32.98
CA ALA A 154 -18.67 -2.60 32.72
C ALA A 154 -17.91 -2.96 31.45
N ALA A 155 -18.11 -2.20 30.36
CA ALA A 155 -17.37 -2.39 29.11
C ALA A 155 -15.86 -2.19 29.27
N LEU A 156 -15.43 -1.20 30.08
CA LEU A 156 -14.01 -0.98 30.35
C LEU A 156 -13.39 -2.11 31.17
N ARG A 157 -14.11 -2.61 32.18
CA ARG A 157 -13.69 -3.75 33.00
C ARG A 157 -13.56 -5.01 32.15
N ASP A 158 -14.56 -5.31 31.32
CA ASP A 158 -14.55 -6.45 30.41
C ASP A 158 -13.32 -6.42 29.48
N PHE A 159 -13.06 -5.29 28.82
CA PHE A 159 -11.87 -5.14 27.96
C PHE A 159 -10.56 -5.35 28.73
N SER A 160 -10.46 -4.83 29.96
CA SER A 160 -9.27 -4.98 30.79
C SER A 160 -9.04 -6.43 31.22
N SER A 161 -10.13 -7.14 31.58
CA SER A 161 -10.09 -8.56 31.91
C SER A 161 -9.68 -9.42 30.72
N GLN A 162 -10.14 -9.11 29.51
CA GLN A 162 -9.72 -9.80 28.29
C GLN A 162 -8.22 -9.61 28.02
N LEU A 163 -7.70 -8.39 28.16
CA LEU A 163 -6.26 -8.12 28.02
C LEU A 163 -5.43 -8.87 29.06
N GLU A 164 -5.87 -8.89 30.31
CA GLU A 164 -5.18 -9.60 31.39
C GLU A 164 -5.19 -11.13 31.17
N HIS A 165 -6.31 -11.67 30.68
CA HIS A 165 -6.42 -13.09 30.36
C HIS A 165 -5.42 -13.48 29.26
N VAL A 166 -5.40 -12.76 28.13
CA VAL A 166 -4.46 -13.02 27.03
C VAL A 166 -3.00 -12.82 27.48
N PHE A 167 -2.73 -11.80 28.30
CA PHE A 167 -1.39 -11.59 28.85
C PHE A 167 -0.92 -12.79 29.67
N ASN A 168 -1.77 -13.33 30.54
CA ASN A 168 -1.44 -14.50 31.33
C ASN A 168 -1.24 -15.74 30.44
N GLU A 169 -2.12 -15.98 29.47
CA GLU A 169 -1.94 -17.08 28.51
C GLU A 169 -0.59 -17.02 27.80
N VAL A 170 -0.23 -15.86 27.25
CA VAL A 170 1.04 -15.65 26.54
C VAL A 170 2.24 -15.76 27.48
N ARG A 171 2.10 -15.34 28.74
CA ARG A 171 3.17 -15.45 29.74
C ARG A 171 3.48 -16.90 30.09
N GLU A 172 2.46 -17.76 30.14
CA GLU A 172 2.61 -19.19 30.43
C GLU A 172 3.04 -20.01 29.20
N LEU A 173 3.05 -19.43 27.99
CA LEU A 173 3.60 -20.09 26.82
C LEU A 173 5.10 -20.34 26.97
N GLU A 174 5.54 -21.55 26.62
CA GLU A 174 6.95 -21.87 26.55
C GLU A 174 7.66 -20.96 25.54
N LYS A 175 8.75 -20.34 25.99
CA LYS A 175 9.62 -19.56 25.11
C LYS A 175 10.47 -20.51 24.29
N HIS A 176 10.16 -20.62 23.01
CA HIS A 176 11.04 -21.31 22.08
C HIS A 176 12.11 -20.35 21.56
N PRO A 177 13.34 -20.82 21.33
CA PRO A 177 14.34 -20.02 20.63
C PRO A 177 13.83 -19.69 19.23
N ALA A 178 14.22 -18.52 18.70
CA ALA A 178 13.97 -18.18 17.32
C ALA A 178 14.60 -19.28 16.44
N LYS A 179 13.77 -19.95 15.65
CA LYS A 179 14.21 -20.87 14.59
C LYS A 179 14.04 -20.16 13.27
N ALA A 180 14.95 -20.38 12.34
CA ALA A 180 14.75 -19.94 10.97
C ALA A 180 13.45 -20.56 10.45
N SER A 181 12.68 -19.77 9.70
CA SER A 181 11.47 -20.30 9.07
C SER A 181 11.88 -21.38 8.08
N PRO A 182 11.24 -22.57 8.08
CA PRO A 182 11.43 -23.57 7.04
C PRO A 182 11.25 -22.96 5.64
N SER A 183 10.36 -21.98 5.50
CA SER A 183 10.14 -21.23 4.25
C SER A 183 11.35 -20.43 3.74
N VAL A 184 12.35 -20.20 4.60
CA VAL A 184 13.59 -19.46 4.28
C VAL A 184 14.77 -20.41 4.07
N GLU A 185 14.81 -21.55 4.77
CA GLU A 185 15.95 -22.49 4.72
C GLU A 185 15.64 -23.81 4.01
N GLU A 186 14.58 -24.51 4.41
CA GLU A 186 14.30 -25.89 4.00
C GLU A 186 13.41 -25.98 2.75
N GLU A 187 12.49 -25.03 2.56
CA GLU A 187 11.54 -25.01 1.44
C GLU A 187 12.07 -24.24 0.22
N GLN A 188 13.27 -23.64 0.31
CA GLN A 188 13.94 -22.94 -0.78
C GLN A 188 14.94 -23.81 -1.54
N GLN A 189 14.94 -25.13 -1.31
CA GLN A 189 15.84 -26.06 -1.98
C GLN A 189 15.55 -26.07 -3.49
N VAL A 190 16.48 -25.52 -4.28
CA VAL A 190 16.39 -25.55 -5.74
C VAL A 190 16.57 -27.01 -6.18
N PRO A 191 15.60 -27.61 -6.90
CA PRO A 191 15.77 -28.97 -7.37
C PRO A 191 16.99 -29.06 -8.29
N ALA A 192 17.89 -30.01 -8.02
CA ALA A 192 19.18 -30.11 -8.73
C ALA A 192 19.05 -30.29 -10.25
N LYS A 193 17.88 -30.74 -10.74
CA LYS A 193 17.56 -30.93 -12.16
C LYS A 193 16.11 -30.56 -12.42
N VAL A 194 15.85 -29.28 -12.71
CA VAL A 194 14.54 -28.83 -13.19
C VAL A 194 14.52 -28.93 -14.72
N PRO A 195 13.65 -29.75 -15.33
CA PRO A 195 13.50 -29.80 -16.77
C PRO A 195 12.83 -28.52 -17.26
N THR A 196 13.58 -27.69 -17.99
CA THR A 196 13.10 -26.42 -18.55
C THR A 196 13.02 -26.42 -20.07
N ALA A 197 13.32 -27.57 -20.70
CA ALA A 197 13.19 -27.74 -22.14
C ALA A 197 11.72 -27.67 -22.56
N THR A 198 11.48 -27.03 -23.71
CA THR A 198 10.18 -27.02 -24.38
C THR A 198 10.26 -27.75 -25.72
N THR A 199 9.12 -28.01 -26.34
CA THR A 199 9.07 -28.77 -27.60
C THR A 199 9.19 -27.84 -28.81
N THR A 200 9.58 -28.40 -29.96
CA THR A 200 9.66 -27.65 -31.22
C THR A 200 8.30 -27.07 -31.61
N GLU A 201 7.22 -27.78 -31.34
CA GLU A 201 5.85 -27.31 -31.62
C GLU A 201 5.51 -26.04 -30.85
N VAL A 202 5.96 -25.92 -29.60
CA VAL A 202 5.79 -24.69 -28.80
C VAL A 202 6.60 -23.53 -29.40
N ILE A 203 7.84 -23.81 -29.81
CA ILE A 203 8.72 -22.81 -30.42
C ILE A 203 8.12 -22.29 -31.74
N GLU A 204 7.63 -23.20 -32.59
CA GLU A 204 6.98 -22.86 -33.86
C GLU A 204 5.68 -22.09 -33.64
N HIS A 205 4.85 -22.50 -32.68
CA HIS A 205 3.61 -21.80 -32.33
C HIS A 205 3.85 -20.34 -31.92
N ILE A 206 4.87 -20.10 -31.08
CA ILE A 206 5.25 -18.73 -30.69
C ILE A 206 5.80 -17.96 -31.90
N GLY A 207 6.52 -18.62 -32.81
CA GLY A 207 6.96 -18.02 -34.07
C GLY A 207 5.80 -17.64 -35.00
N ASP A 208 4.74 -18.44 -35.08
CA ASP A 208 3.52 -18.15 -35.83
C ASP A 208 2.78 -16.92 -35.31
N ALA A 209 2.76 -16.72 -33.99
CA ALA A 209 2.10 -15.57 -33.37
C ALA A 209 2.63 -14.22 -33.89
N PHE A 210 3.88 -14.15 -34.36
CA PHE A 210 4.44 -12.92 -34.94
C PHE A 210 3.89 -12.58 -36.33
N LEU A 211 3.32 -13.53 -37.07
CA LEU A 211 2.68 -13.26 -38.37
C LEU A 211 1.15 -13.33 -38.31
N ASN A 212 0.59 -13.89 -37.24
CA ASN A 212 -0.85 -13.92 -36.99
C ASN A 212 -1.38 -12.56 -36.48
N VAL A 213 -1.35 -11.55 -37.35
CA VAL A 213 -1.85 -10.20 -37.05
C VAL A 213 -3.35 -10.07 -37.38
N PRO A 214 -4.11 -9.20 -36.68
CA PRO A 214 -5.53 -8.97 -36.99
C PRO A 214 -5.76 -8.46 -38.41
N GLU A 215 -6.93 -8.74 -38.98
CA GLU A 215 -7.33 -8.21 -40.29
C GLU A 215 -7.27 -6.66 -40.30
N GLY A 216 -6.70 -6.10 -41.37
CA GLY A 216 -6.51 -4.65 -41.52
C GLY A 216 -5.32 -4.08 -40.75
N PHE A 217 -4.59 -4.87 -39.95
CA PHE A 217 -3.39 -4.41 -39.27
C PHE A 217 -2.22 -4.22 -40.24
N THR A 218 -1.61 -3.03 -40.22
CA THR A 218 -0.43 -2.72 -41.05
C THR A 218 0.80 -2.51 -40.16
N PRO A 219 1.74 -3.48 -40.10
CA PRO A 219 2.97 -3.31 -39.34
C PRO A 219 3.84 -2.19 -39.90
N HIS A 220 4.57 -1.49 -39.02
CA HIS A 220 5.55 -0.49 -39.46
C HIS A 220 6.63 -1.15 -40.35
N PRO A 221 7.08 -0.52 -41.45
CA PRO A 221 8.02 -1.13 -42.41
C PRO A 221 9.33 -1.63 -41.81
N ARG A 222 9.79 -1.03 -40.70
CA ARG A 222 11.00 -1.47 -39.97
C ARG A 222 10.76 -2.56 -38.93
N VAL A 223 9.51 -2.82 -38.55
CA VAL A 223 9.15 -3.87 -37.59
C VAL A 223 8.79 -5.17 -38.32
N LYS A 224 8.16 -5.07 -39.48
CA LYS A 224 7.80 -6.21 -40.32
C LYS A 224 8.96 -7.21 -40.55
N PRO A 225 10.20 -6.78 -40.89
CA PRO A 225 11.32 -7.70 -41.07
C PRO A 225 11.72 -8.45 -39.80
N VAL A 226 11.50 -7.86 -38.61
CA VAL A 226 11.79 -8.53 -37.33
C VAL A 226 10.76 -9.63 -37.07
N MET A 227 9.48 -9.38 -37.39
CA MET A 227 8.40 -10.37 -37.26
C MET A 227 8.63 -11.57 -38.17
N GLU A 228 8.93 -11.32 -39.45
CA GLU A 228 9.26 -12.36 -40.44
C GLU A 228 10.51 -13.16 -40.04
N ARG A 229 11.52 -12.47 -39.48
CA ARG A 229 12.74 -13.12 -39.00
C ARG A 229 12.48 -14.04 -37.80
N ARG A 230 11.66 -13.64 -36.83
CA ARG A 230 11.28 -14.49 -35.69
C ARG A 230 10.51 -15.72 -36.13
N HIS A 231 9.58 -15.56 -37.07
CA HIS A 231 8.92 -16.69 -37.71
C HIS A 231 9.95 -17.63 -38.34
N LYS A 232 10.91 -17.13 -39.13
CA LYS A 232 11.97 -17.96 -39.71
C LYS A 232 12.84 -18.66 -38.66
N MET A 233 13.28 -17.94 -37.63
CA MET A 233 14.14 -18.45 -36.55
C MET A 233 13.52 -19.63 -35.80
N SER A 234 12.20 -19.65 -35.66
CA SER A 234 11.53 -20.73 -34.93
C SER A 234 11.51 -22.07 -35.67
N ARG A 235 11.88 -22.10 -36.97
CA ARG A 235 11.95 -23.32 -37.80
C ARG A 235 13.38 -23.70 -38.14
N GLU A 236 14.17 -22.69 -38.51
CA GLU A 236 15.52 -22.89 -39.05
C GLU A 236 16.62 -22.74 -37.99
N GLY A 237 16.27 -22.32 -36.77
CA GLY A 237 17.22 -21.99 -35.72
C GLY A 237 17.84 -20.60 -35.88
N GLY A 238 19.02 -20.38 -35.27
CA GLY A 238 19.64 -19.05 -35.23
C GLY A 238 18.88 -18.05 -34.35
N ILE A 239 18.22 -18.55 -33.30
CA ILE A 239 17.44 -17.76 -32.34
C ILE A 239 18.36 -16.74 -31.65
N ASP A 240 18.00 -15.46 -31.75
CA ASP A 240 18.69 -14.38 -31.05
C ASP A 240 18.21 -14.22 -29.59
N TRP A 241 18.91 -13.38 -28.82
CA TRP A 241 18.59 -13.14 -27.42
C TRP A 241 17.15 -12.68 -27.19
N ALA A 242 16.70 -11.71 -27.99
CA ALA A 242 15.38 -11.10 -27.83
C ALA A 242 14.27 -12.11 -28.13
N PHE A 243 14.47 -13.00 -29.11
CA PHE A 243 13.51 -14.06 -29.39
C PHE A 243 13.58 -15.18 -28.34
N GLY A 244 14.76 -15.53 -27.84
CA GLY A 244 14.92 -16.48 -26.73
C GLY A 244 14.17 -16.07 -25.46
N GLU A 245 14.21 -14.79 -25.09
CA GLU A 245 13.43 -14.24 -23.98
C GLU A 245 11.91 -14.41 -24.21
N LEU A 246 11.43 -14.06 -25.40
CA LEU A 246 10.01 -14.18 -25.75
C LEU A 246 9.54 -15.63 -25.87
N LEU A 247 10.41 -16.56 -26.24
CA LEU A 247 10.12 -17.99 -26.22
C LEU A 247 9.89 -18.48 -24.79
N ALA A 248 10.73 -18.07 -23.83
CA ALA A 248 10.55 -18.43 -22.43
C ALA A 248 9.26 -17.84 -21.84
N PHE A 249 8.97 -16.57 -22.12
CA PHE A 249 7.72 -15.95 -21.67
C PHE A 249 6.49 -16.60 -22.32
N GLY A 250 6.56 -16.86 -23.62
CA GLY A 250 5.48 -17.49 -24.38
C GLY A 250 5.20 -18.91 -23.91
N SER A 251 6.24 -19.73 -23.68
CA SER A 251 6.07 -21.11 -23.21
C SER A 251 5.43 -21.15 -21.82
N LEU A 252 5.89 -20.31 -20.89
CA LEU A 252 5.28 -20.18 -19.55
C LEU A 252 3.81 -19.73 -19.65
N ALA A 253 3.50 -18.78 -20.53
CA ALA A 253 2.12 -18.34 -20.73
C ALA A 253 1.22 -19.44 -21.31
N MET A 254 1.73 -20.26 -22.23
CA MET A 254 1.01 -21.43 -22.78
C MET A 254 0.77 -22.51 -21.71
N GLU A 255 1.64 -22.62 -20.71
CA GLU A 255 1.45 -23.47 -19.53
C GLU A 255 0.49 -22.87 -18.49
N GLY A 256 -0.14 -21.73 -18.79
CA GLY A 256 -1.10 -21.06 -17.91
C GLY A 256 -0.46 -20.18 -16.83
N ARG A 257 0.83 -19.86 -16.94
CA ARG A 257 1.50 -18.92 -16.01
C ARG A 257 1.23 -17.48 -16.41
N LEU A 258 0.87 -16.64 -15.43
CA LEU A 258 0.77 -15.21 -15.64
C LEU A 258 2.16 -14.59 -15.71
N VAL A 259 2.50 -13.97 -16.85
CA VAL A 259 3.76 -13.26 -17.05
C VAL A 259 3.52 -11.74 -17.02
N ARG A 260 4.21 -11.03 -16.12
CA ARG A 260 4.18 -9.56 -16.04
C ARG A 260 5.55 -9.00 -16.38
N LEU A 261 5.65 -8.35 -17.55
CA LEU A 261 6.81 -7.55 -17.95
C LEU A 261 6.47 -6.06 -17.83
N SER A 262 7.32 -5.29 -17.16
CA SER A 262 7.18 -3.83 -17.03
C SER A 262 8.52 -3.15 -16.85
N GLY A 263 8.62 -1.92 -17.33
CA GLY A 263 9.81 -1.08 -17.27
C GLY A 263 9.68 0.06 -18.27
N GLN A 264 10.55 1.07 -18.15
CA GLN A 264 10.62 2.16 -19.13
C GLN A 264 10.93 1.58 -20.50
N ASP A 265 10.12 1.93 -21.51
CA ASP A 265 10.23 1.50 -22.90
C ASP A 265 10.19 -0.03 -23.17
N SER A 266 9.91 -0.85 -22.14
CA SER A 266 9.95 -2.32 -22.18
C SER A 266 9.05 -2.99 -23.22
N ARG A 267 7.99 -2.34 -23.71
CA ARG A 267 7.15 -2.88 -24.79
C ARG A 267 7.87 -2.95 -26.13
N ARG A 268 8.76 -1.99 -26.39
CA ARG A 268 9.60 -1.97 -27.59
C ARG A 268 10.95 -2.65 -27.31
N GLY A 269 11.48 -2.44 -26.11
CA GLY A 269 12.90 -2.60 -25.81
C GLY A 269 13.65 -1.32 -26.11
N THR A 270 14.58 -0.95 -25.24
CA THR A 270 15.50 0.18 -25.41
C THR A 270 16.33 -0.02 -26.66
#